data_AF-A0A6N4Q9E8-F1
#
_entry.id   AF-A0A6N4Q9E8-F1
#
_cell.length_a   1.000
_cell.length_b   1.000
_cell.length_c   1.000
_cell.angle_alpha   90.00
_cell.angle_beta   90.00
_cell.angle_gamma   90.00
#
_symmetry.space_group_name_H-M   'P 1'
#
loop_
_entity.id
_entity.type
_entity.pdbx_description
1 polymer ?
#
loop_
_entity_poly.entity_id
_entity_poly.type
_entity_poly.pdbx_seq_one_letter_code
_entity_poly.pdbx_strand_id
1 'polypeptide(L)' 'MSLFFTGFLQVLFVCANTYMISKQKYMWVVVFGFLISFIWSWNVRKIAFGSILDRIRYSAGAATGGALGLYISVLILGEK' A
#
# COMPACT_ATOMS: atom_id res chain seq x y z
N MET A 1 -12.02 -14.09 -5.56
CA MET A 1 -11.45 -13.92 -4.22
C MET A 1 -12.60 -13.60 -3.28
N SER A 2 -12.73 -14.25 -2.14
CA SER A 2 -13.83 -13.96 -1.19
C SER A 2 -13.67 -12.56 -0.62
N LEU A 3 -14.77 -11.80 -0.51
CA LEU A 3 -14.80 -10.44 0.05
C LEU A 3 -14.26 -10.40 1.48
N PHE A 4 -14.52 -11.45 2.26
CA PHE A 4 -13.97 -11.62 3.61
C PHE A 4 -12.44 -11.68 3.57
N PHE A 5 -11.88 -12.49 2.67
CA PHE A 5 -10.45 -12.74 2.62
C PHE A 5 -9.67 -11.54 2.06
N THR A 6 -10.23 -10.85 1.06
CA THR A 6 -9.63 -9.61 0.56
C THR A 6 -9.61 -8.54 1.65
N GLY A 7 -10.73 -8.31 2.34
CA GLY A 7 -10.80 -7.37 3.46
C GLY A 7 -9.85 -7.74 4.61
N PHE A 8 -9.81 -9.01 5.00
CA PHE A 8 -8.91 -9.52 6.04
C PHE A 8 -7.44 -9.22 5.72
N LEU A 9 -6.97 -9.60 4.54
CA LEU A 9 -5.58 -9.37 4.13
C LEU A 9 -5.25 -7.89 3.98
N GLN A 10 -6.19 -7.09 3.46
CA GLN A 10 -5.98 -5.65 3.34
C GLN A 10 -5.74 -5.01 4.70
N VAL A 11 -6.60 -5.28 5.69
CA VAL A 11 -6.46 -4.68 7.02
C VAL A 11 -5.23 -5.23 7.75
N LEU A 12 -4.93 -6.53 7.60
CA LEU A 12 -3.69 -7.12 8.13
C LEU A 12 -2.45 -6.39 7.62
N PHE A 13 -2.37 -6.15 6.30
CA PHE A 13 -1.25 -5.43 5.71
C PHE A 13 -1.23 -3.95 6.05
N VAL A 14 -2.38 -3.30 6.23
CA VAL A 14 -2.44 -1.92 6.75
C VAL A 14 -1.79 -1.84 8.12
N CYS A 15 -2.16 -2.71 9.07
CA CYS A 15 -1.56 -2.73 10.40
C CYS A 15 -0.04 -2.97 10.35
N ALA A 16 0.41 -3.93 9.53
CA ALA A 16 1.84 -4.17 9.33
C ALA A 16 2.56 -2.96 8.73
N ASN A 17 1.96 -2.29 7.74
CA ASN A 17 2.54 -1.11 7.11
C ASN A 17 2.64 0.06 8.10
N THR A 18 1.61 0.31 8.90
CA THR A 18 1.63 1.34 9.94
C THR A 18 2.78 1.12 10.93
N TYR A 19 3.02 -0.13 11.33
CA TYR A 19 4.19 -0.45 12.16
C TYR A 19 5.51 -0.14 11.44
N MET A 20 5.66 -0.50 10.17
CA MET A 20 6.88 -0.22 9.40
C MET A 20 7.12 1.28 9.16
N ILE A 21 6.05 2.05 8.93
CA ILE A 21 6.08 3.52 8.87
C ILE A 21 6.62 4.08 10.20
N SER A 22 6.13 3.59 11.35
CA SER A 22 6.62 4.03 12.67
C SER A 22 8.10 3.75 12.91
N LYS A 23 8.66 2.75 12.21
CA LYS A 23 10.08 2.36 12.26
C LYS A 23 10.90 2.93 11.10
N GLN A 24 10.32 3.83 10.31
CA GLN A 24 10.94 4.44 9.13
C GLN A 24 11.54 3.41 8.16
N LYS A 25 10.92 2.22 8.03
CA LYS A 25 11.42 1.14 7.17
C LYS A 25 10.86 1.27 5.76
N TYR A 26 11.40 2.21 4.98
CA TYR A 26 10.96 2.56 3.62
C TYR A 26 10.69 1.38 2.68
N MET A 27 11.62 0.41 2.61
CA MET A 27 11.46 -0.76 1.74
C MET A 27 10.17 -1.55 2.08
N TRP A 28 9.90 -1.76 3.37
CA TRP A 28 8.71 -2.47 3.81
C TRP A 28 7.44 -1.65 3.62
N VAL A 29 7.52 -0.32 3.69
CA VAL A 29 6.39 0.56 3.37
C VAL A 29 5.96 0.42 1.91
N VAL A 30 6.92 0.33 1.00
CA VAL A 30 6.65 0.07 -0.43
C VAL A 30 6.02 -1.31 -0.61
N VAL A 31 6.58 -2.35 0.02
CA VAL A 31 6.07 -3.74 -0.12
C VAL A 31 4.62 -3.84 0.37
N PHE A 32 4.34 -3.40 1.60
CA PHE A 32 2.97 -3.49 2.14
C PHE A 32 2.02 -2.52 1.42
N GLY A 33 2.47 -1.32 1.06
CA GLY A 33 1.69 -0.37 0.27
C GLY A 33 1.25 -0.98 -1.07
N PHE A 34 2.18 -1.66 -1.76
CA PHE A 34 1.88 -2.37 -3.00
C PHE A 34 0.85 -3.47 -2.77
N LEU A 35 1.05 -4.34 -1.78
CA LEU A 35 0.15 -5.48 -1.51
C LEU A 35 -1.27 -5.03 -1.16
N ILE A 36 -1.42 -3.99 -0.32
CA ILE A 36 -2.71 -3.41 0.04
C ILE A 36 -3.43 -2.92 -1.22
N SER A 37 -2.77 -2.07 -2.01
CA SER A 37 -3.35 -1.45 -3.21
C SER A 37 -3.58 -2.45 -4.33
N PHE A 38 -2.73 -3.47 -4.43
CA PHE A 38 -2.93 -4.60 -5.32
C PHE A 38 -4.24 -5.26 -4.92
N ILE A 39 -4.36 -5.88 -3.75
CA ILE A 39 -5.60 -6.57 -3.33
C ILE A 39 -6.83 -5.66 -3.43
N TRP A 40 -6.71 -4.38 -3.08
CA TRP A 40 -7.79 -3.40 -3.20
C TRP A 40 -8.31 -3.24 -4.64
N SER A 41 -7.43 -3.30 -5.64
CA SER A 41 -7.83 -3.15 -7.04
C SER A 41 -8.76 -4.29 -7.54
N TRP A 42 -8.84 -5.43 -6.85
CA TRP A 42 -9.82 -6.50 -7.12
C TRP A 42 -11.22 -6.17 -6.61
N ASN A 43 -11.35 -5.25 -5.66
CA ASN A 43 -12.64 -4.82 -5.09
C ASN A 43 -13.20 -3.55 -5.77
N VAL A 44 -12.37 -2.80 -6.51
CA VAL A 44 -12.75 -1.47 -7.04
C VAL A 44 -13.14 -1.54 -8.50
N ARG A 45 -14.40 -1.26 -8.80
CA ARG A 45 -14.97 -1.35 -10.16
C ARG A 45 -14.13 -0.64 -11.23
N LYS A 46 -13.67 0.60 -10.98
CA LYS A 46 -12.91 1.39 -11.99
C LYS A 46 -11.61 0.71 -12.47
N ILE A 47 -10.86 0.10 -11.57
CA ILE A 47 -9.60 -0.60 -11.89
C ILE A 47 -9.86 -2.08 -12.15
N ALA A 48 -10.97 -2.62 -11.63
CA ALA A 48 -11.31 -4.02 -11.77
C ALA A 48 -11.57 -4.43 -13.24
N PHE A 49 -12.08 -3.50 -14.06
CA PHE A 49 -12.22 -3.66 -15.51
C PHE A 49 -10.92 -3.38 -16.30
N GLY A 50 -9.88 -2.88 -15.64
CA GLY A 50 -8.55 -2.69 -16.23
C GLY A 50 -7.74 -3.99 -16.32
N SER A 51 -6.67 -3.96 -17.11
CA SER A 51 -5.74 -5.08 -17.27
C SER A 51 -4.95 -5.35 -15.99
N ILE A 52 -4.29 -6.51 -15.91
CA ILE A 52 -3.36 -6.81 -14.81
C ILE A 52 -2.23 -5.79 -14.72
N LEU A 53 -1.81 -5.24 -15.87
CA LEU A 53 -0.78 -4.22 -15.94
C LEU A 53 -1.26 -2.89 -15.32
N ASP A 54 -2.53 -2.54 -15.51
CA ASP A 54 -3.12 -1.34 -14.89
C ASP A 54 -3.16 -1.48 -13.36
N ARG A 55 -3.44 -2.68 -12.85
CA ARG A 55 -3.42 -2.98 -11.42
C ARG A 55 -2.01 -2.90 -10.85
N ILE A 56 -1.00 -3.42 -11.56
CA ILE A 56 0.41 -3.31 -11.15
C ILE A 56 0.84 -1.84 -11.13
N ARG A 57 0.56 -1.07 -12.18
CA ARG A 57 0.90 0.36 -12.25
C ARG A 57 0.23 1.18 -11.15
N TYR A 58 -1.06 0.95 -10.94
CA TYR A 58 -1.82 1.57 -9.84
C TYR A 58 -1.19 1.27 -8.47
N SER A 59 -0.88 0.00 -8.23
CA SER A 59 -0.32 -0.45 -6.94
C SER A 59 1.11 0.05 -6.74
N ALA A 60 1.91 0.12 -7.79
CA ALA A 60 3.25 0.70 -7.77
C ALA A 60 3.21 2.19 -7.43
N GLY A 61 2.30 2.96 -8.05
CA GLY A 61 2.11 4.37 -7.73
C GLY A 61 1.67 4.60 -6.29
N ALA A 62 0.77 3.77 -5.76
CA ALA A 62 0.37 3.85 -4.36
C ALA A 62 1.53 3.51 -3.40
N ALA A 63 2.32 2.49 -3.72
CA ALA A 63 3.47 2.07 -2.93
C ALA A 63 4.57 3.14 -2.87
N THR A 64 4.93 3.73 -4.01
CA THR A 64 5.93 4.80 -4.07
C THR A 64 5.41 6.09 -3.42
N GLY A 65 4.12 6.39 -3.56
CA GLY A 65 3.45 7.47 -2.82
C GLY A 65 3.53 7.29 -1.31
N GLY A 66 3.37 6.06 -0.80
CA GLY A 66 3.55 5.76 0.63
C GLY A 66 4.98 5.99 1.11
N ALA A 67 5.99 5.57 0.34
CA ALA A 67 7.39 5.81 0.66
C ALA A 67 7.75 7.31 0.63
N LEU A 68 7.27 8.04 -0.38
CA LEU A 68 7.45 9.49 -0.47
C LEU A 68 6.75 10.22 0.67
N GLY A 69 5.54 9.80 1.04
CA GLY A 69 4.82 10.33 2.20
C GLY A 69 5.58 10.11 3.50
N LEU A 70 6.19 8.93 3.71
CA LEU A 70 7.07 8.69 4.85
C LEU A 70 8.29 9.63 4.80
N TYR A 71 8.95 9.76 3.66
CA TYR A 71 10.11 10.63 3.50
C TYR A 71 9.80 12.08 3.87
N ILE A 72 8.69 12.62 3.34
CA ILE A 72 8.19 13.96 3.68
C ILE A 72 7.89 14.06 5.18
N SER A 73 7.27 13.03 5.77
CA SER A 73 6.94 13.02 7.20
C SER A 73 8.20 13.10 8.07
N VAL A 74 9.28 12.41 7.67
CA VAL A 74 10.58 12.48 8.35
C VAL A 74 11.21 13.86 8.19
N LEU A 75 11.13 14.50 7.03
CA LEU A 75 11.62 15.87 6.84
C LEU A 75 10.88 16.89 7.73
N ILE A 76 9.57 16.72 7.92
CA ILE A 76 8.74 17.63 8.72
C ILE A 76 8.96 17.42 10.23
N LEU A 77 8.97 16.15 10.67
CA LEU A 77 9.00 15.80 12.10
C LEU A 77 10.41 15.61 12.65
N GLY A 78 11.41 15.53 11.78
CA GLY A 78 12.75 15.04 12.12
C GLY A 78 12.80 13.51 12.24
N GLU A 79 14.00 12.95 12.18
CA GLU A 79 14.21 11.55 12.55
C GLU A 79 13.91 11.37 14.05
N LYS A 80 13.16 10.31 14.39
CA LYS A 80 12.88 9.91 15.77
C LYS A 80 13.76 8.74 16.17
#